data_AF-A0A2A3MNN7-F1
#
_entry.id   AF-A0A2A3MNN7-F1
#
_cell.length_a   1.000
_cell.length_b   1.000
_cell.length_c   1.000
_cell.angle_alpha   90.00
_cell.angle_beta   90.00
_cell.angle_gamma   90.00
#
_symmetry.space_group_name_H-M   'P 1'
#
loop_
_entity.id
_entity.type
_entity.pdbx_description
1 polymer ?
#
loop_
_entity_poly.entity_id
_entity_poly.type
_entity_poly.pdbx_seq_one_letter_code
_entity_poly.pdbx_strand_id
1 'polypeptide(L)'
;ELEMFLFIIVLTVFAAVLGVVAKGGKTQTMEQFRTLSSGWYYIENGEKTEISLPAVIKADGQKKLVLYNDKITEEDAGKTITTKGAQHEPEIRLNDEILYQYENSAFPRNTQMKSKLDCDGEIPADSRGGTLTVT
;
A
#
# COMPACT_ATOMS: atom_id res chain seq x y z
N GLU A 1 -39.08 42.95 -13.53
CA GLU A 1 -37.75 43.20 -14.13
C GLU A 1 -36.61 42.89 -13.17
N LEU A 2 -36.57 43.45 -11.95
CA LEU A 2 -35.52 43.18 -10.95
C LEU A 2 -35.29 41.68 -10.65
N GLU A 3 -36.34 40.87 -10.59
CA GLU A 3 -36.22 39.44 -10.31
C GLU A 3 -35.48 38.68 -11.42
N MET A 4 -35.67 39.09 -12.69
CA MET A 4 -34.97 38.49 -13.83
C MET A 4 -33.48 38.86 -13.82
N PHE A 5 -33.16 40.10 -13.44
CA PHE A 5 -31.77 40.54 -13.23
C PHE A 5 -31.10 39.79 -12.07
N LEU A 6 -31.81 39.56 -10.96
CA LEU A 6 -31.30 38.80 -9.82
C LEU A 6 -31.01 37.34 -10.22
N PHE A 7 -31.91 36.71 -10.95
CA PHE A 7 -31.73 35.34 -11.46
C PHE A 7 -30.50 35.22 -12.37
N ILE A 8 -30.29 36.18 -13.27
CA ILE A 8 -29.12 36.19 -14.15
C ILE A 8 -27.83 36.30 -13.34
N ILE A 9 -27.75 37.23 -12.38
CA ILE A 9 -26.56 37.42 -11.53
C ILE A 9 -26.24 36.15 -10.73
N VAL A 10 -27.25 35.50 -10.15
CA VAL A 10 -27.06 34.25 -9.39
C VAL A 10 -26.49 33.15 -10.30
N LEU A 11 -26.99 33.01 -11.53
CA LEU A 11 -26.49 32.03 -12.49
C LEU A 11 -25.04 32.32 -12.91
N THR A 12 -24.66 33.58 -13.15
CA THR A 12 -23.28 33.93 -13.51
C THR A 12 -22.31 33.65 -12.35
N VAL A 13 -22.70 33.97 -11.12
CA VAL A 13 -21.88 33.67 -9.94
C VAL A 13 -21.74 32.15 -9.76
N PHE A 14 -22.82 31.40 -9.93
CA PHE A 14 -22.79 29.94 -9.82
C PHE A 14 -21.90 29.30 -10.91
N ALA A 15 -21.99 29.77 -12.15
CA ALA A 15 -21.13 29.32 -13.25
C ALA A 15 -19.66 29.66 -13.01
N ALA A 16 -19.36 30.84 -12.46
CA ALA A 16 -18.00 31.23 -12.11
C ALA A 16 -17.41 30.35 -10.99
N VAL A 17 -18.20 30.06 -9.95
CA VAL A 17 -17.79 29.16 -8.87
C VAL A 17 -17.55 27.74 -9.39
N LEU A 18 -18.46 27.20 -10.21
CA LEU A 18 -18.27 25.89 -10.84
C LEU A 18 -17.03 25.85 -11.75
N GLY A 19 -16.78 26.91 -12.52
CA GLY A 19 -15.61 27.02 -13.39
C GLY A 19 -14.29 27.08 -12.61
N VAL A 20 -14.26 27.72 -11.45
CA VAL A 20 -13.08 27.75 -10.55
C VAL A 20 -12.87 26.39 -9.88
N VAL A 21 -13.94 25.73 -9.41
CA VAL A 21 -13.86 24.38 -8.81
C VAL A 21 -13.39 23.35 -9.84
N ALA A 22 -13.90 23.41 -11.08
CA ALA A 22 -13.48 22.51 -12.15
C ALA A 22 -12.01 22.72 -12.58
N LYS A 23 -11.49 23.96 -12.50
CA LYS A 23 -10.07 24.26 -12.78
C LYS A 23 -9.14 23.97 -11.60
N GLY A 24 -9.68 23.96 -10.37
CA GLY A 24 -8.93 23.70 -9.13
C GLY A 24 -8.78 22.21 -8.79
N GLY A 25 -9.53 21.34 -9.46
CA GLY A 25 -9.30 19.90 -9.42
C GLY A 25 -8.02 19.55 -10.16
N LYS A 26 -6.85 19.68 -9.51
CA LYS A 26 -5.74 18.78 -9.83
C LYS A 26 -6.36 17.40 -9.73
N THR A 27 -6.48 16.70 -10.85
CA THR A 27 -6.76 15.27 -10.88
C THR A 27 -5.72 14.68 -9.95
N GLN A 28 -6.11 14.37 -8.71
CA GLN A 28 -5.31 13.52 -7.86
C GLN A 28 -5.25 12.25 -8.68
N THR A 29 -4.09 11.98 -9.29
CA THR A 29 -3.80 10.68 -9.87
C THR A 29 -4.17 9.70 -8.78
N MET A 30 -5.28 8.97 -8.95
CA MET A 30 -5.66 7.97 -7.97
C MET A 30 -4.46 7.04 -7.91
N GLU A 31 -3.74 7.03 -6.79
CA GLU A 31 -2.67 6.07 -6.60
C GLU A 31 -3.28 4.70 -6.85
N GLN A 32 -2.82 4.04 -7.91
CA GLN A 32 -3.46 2.86 -8.42
C GLN A 32 -3.00 1.70 -7.55
N PHE A 33 -3.72 1.51 -6.43
CA PHE A 33 -3.45 0.40 -5.52
C PHE A 33 -3.81 -0.91 -6.20
N ARG A 34 -2.79 -1.75 -6.42
CA ARG A 34 -2.97 -3.15 -6.82
C ARG A 34 -2.79 -4.03 -5.59
N THR A 35 -3.85 -4.73 -5.20
CA THR A 35 -3.74 -5.73 -4.14
C THR A 35 -2.99 -6.97 -4.66
N LEU A 36 -1.90 -7.33 -3.99
CA LEU A 36 -1.18 -8.58 -4.23
C LEU A 36 -1.89 -9.72 -3.51
N SER A 37 -2.98 -10.25 -4.06
CA SER A 37 -3.71 -11.38 -3.46
C SER A 37 -3.12 -12.74 -3.84
N SER A 38 -2.50 -12.87 -5.01
CA SER A 38 -2.03 -14.16 -5.56
C SER A 38 -0.51 -14.23 -5.71
N GLY A 39 0.00 -15.45 -5.90
CA GLY A 39 1.43 -15.71 -6.10
C GLY A 39 2.23 -15.82 -4.80
N TRP A 40 1.56 -15.79 -3.65
CA TRP A 40 2.18 -15.96 -2.35
C TRP A 40 2.39 -17.44 -2.04
N TYR A 41 3.49 -17.74 -1.38
CA TYR A 41 3.73 -19.05 -0.80
C TYR A 41 4.59 -18.94 0.45
N TYR A 42 4.60 -19.98 1.26
CA TYR A 42 5.57 -20.16 2.33
C TYR A 42 6.26 -21.51 2.18
N ILE A 43 7.41 -21.66 2.83
CA ILE A 43 8.16 -22.91 2.84
C ILE A 43 8.17 -23.44 4.27
N GLU A 44 7.66 -24.64 4.47
CA GLU A 44 7.69 -25.33 5.76
C GLU A 44 8.27 -26.73 5.56
N ASN A 45 9.27 -27.10 6.37
CA ASN A 45 9.97 -28.38 6.26
C ASN A 45 10.51 -28.69 4.84
N GLY A 46 10.84 -27.66 4.06
CA GLY A 46 11.32 -27.77 2.68
C GLY A 46 10.22 -27.88 1.62
N GLU A 47 8.95 -27.93 2.02
CA GLU A 47 7.81 -27.99 1.10
C GLU A 47 7.24 -26.59 0.85
N LYS A 48 7.08 -26.24 -0.43
CA LYS A 48 6.45 -24.99 -0.86
C LYS A 48 4.93 -25.15 -0.86
N THR A 49 4.24 -24.33 -0.07
CA THR A 49 2.78 -24.26 -0.03
C THR A 49 2.29 -22.93 -0.58
N GLU A 50 1.57 -22.95 -1.69
CA GLU A 50 0.95 -21.75 -2.27
C GLU A 50 -0.29 -21.32 -1.49
N ILE A 51 -0.50 -20.01 -1.39
CA ILE A 51 -1.63 -19.40 -0.71
C ILE A 51 -2.17 -18.20 -1.51
N SER A 52 -3.44 -17.88 -1.31
CA SER A 52 -4.03 -16.63 -1.76
C SER A 52 -4.40 -15.79 -0.54
N LEU A 53 -3.97 -14.54 -0.49
CA LEU A 53 -4.32 -13.62 0.58
C LEU A 53 -5.72 -13.01 0.36
N PRO A 54 -6.49 -12.77 1.43
CA PRO A 54 -6.16 -13.07 2.82
C PRO A 54 -6.25 -14.58 3.13
N ALA A 55 -5.32 -15.10 3.93
CA ALA A 55 -5.28 -16.49 4.37
C ALA A 55 -5.00 -16.59 5.87
N VAL A 56 -5.43 -17.70 6.49
CA VAL A 56 -5.06 -18.07 7.87
C VAL A 56 -4.05 -19.20 7.80
N ILE A 57 -2.83 -18.93 8.28
CA ILE A 57 -1.73 -19.89 8.31
C ILE A 57 -1.48 -20.28 9.77
N LYS A 58 -1.43 -21.57 10.04
CA LYS A 58 -1.06 -22.07 11.36
C LYS A 58 0.46 -22.08 11.45
N ALA A 59 1.04 -21.00 11.98
CA ALA A 59 2.46 -20.97 12.28
C ALA A 59 2.72 -21.65 13.63
N ASP A 60 3.77 -22.46 13.69
CA ASP A 60 4.39 -22.85 14.96
C ASP A 60 4.94 -21.57 15.61
N GLY A 61 4.38 -21.16 16.75
CA GLY A 61 4.64 -19.85 17.37
C GLY A 61 6.10 -19.57 17.76
N GLN A 62 7.00 -20.54 17.60
CA GLN A 62 8.43 -20.40 17.80
C GLN A 62 9.20 -20.03 16.51
N LYS A 63 8.62 -20.24 15.32
CA LYS A 63 9.28 -19.97 14.04
C LYS A 63 8.72 -18.71 13.39
N LYS A 64 9.62 -17.86 12.88
CA LYS A 64 9.24 -16.68 12.09
C LYS A 64 8.65 -17.17 10.76
N LEU A 65 7.42 -16.79 10.46
CA LEU A 65 6.77 -17.09 9.18
C LEU A 65 7.39 -16.23 8.09
N VAL A 66 7.68 -16.82 6.94
CA VAL A 66 8.22 -16.11 5.78
C VAL A 66 7.31 -16.35 4.59
N LEU A 67 6.79 -15.26 4.03
CA LEU A 67 5.97 -15.27 2.82
C LEU A 67 6.81 -14.79 1.63
N TYR A 68 6.72 -15.50 0.52
CA TYR A 68 7.44 -15.21 -0.72
C TYR A 68 6.46 -14.89 -1.85
N ASN A 69 6.84 -14.00 -2.75
CA ASN A 69 6.12 -13.72 -3.99
C ASN A 69 7.10 -13.41 -5.13
N ASP A 70 7.15 -14.29 -6.13
CA ASP A 70 8.07 -14.19 -7.27
C ASP A 70 7.51 -13.36 -8.44
N LYS A 71 6.36 -12.69 -8.25
CA LYS A 71 5.65 -11.98 -9.32
C LYS A 71 5.95 -10.48 -9.35
N ILE A 72 7.00 -10.01 -8.70
CA ILE A 72 7.44 -8.62 -8.84
C ILE A 72 8.20 -8.48 -10.15
N THR A 73 7.86 -7.47 -10.93
CA THR A 73 8.42 -7.24 -12.27
C THR A 73 8.98 -5.83 -12.40
N GLU A 74 9.65 -5.54 -13.52
CA GLU A 74 10.10 -4.17 -13.90
C GLU A 74 8.96 -3.14 -13.89
N GLU A 75 7.72 -3.54 -14.16
CA GLU A 75 6.57 -2.64 -14.12
C GLU A 75 6.27 -2.13 -12.70
N ASP A 76 6.76 -2.83 -11.66
CA ASP A 76 6.59 -2.45 -10.26
C ASP A 76 7.74 -1.58 -9.73
N ALA A 77 8.76 -1.29 -10.54
CA ALA A 77 9.84 -0.40 -10.16
C ALA A 77 9.33 1.01 -9.82
N GLY A 78 9.86 1.58 -8.72
CA GLY A 78 9.42 2.88 -8.20
C GLY A 78 8.03 2.89 -7.55
N LYS A 79 7.38 1.73 -7.39
CA LYS A 79 6.13 1.60 -6.62
C LYS A 79 6.43 1.27 -5.15
N THR A 80 5.47 1.57 -4.30
CA THR A 80 5.48 1.21 -2.88
C THR A 80 4.74 -0.10 -2.64
N ILE A 81 5.37 -1.02 -1.93
CA ILE A 81 4.73 -2.19 -1.32
C ILE A 81 4.28 -1.81 0.08
N THR A 82 2.98 -1.94 0.33
CA THR A 82 2.37 -1.66 1.64
C THR A 82 1.83 -2.95 2.24
N THR A 83 2.13 -3.19 3.52
CA THR A 83 1.47 -4.22 4.33
C THR A 83 1.01 -3.66 5.68
N LYS A 84 0.02 -4.32 6.28
CA LYS A 84 -0.42 -4.07 7.65
C LYS A 84 0.19 -5.13 8.57
N GLY A 85 0.15 -4.86 9.87
CA GLY A 85 0.56 -5.85 10.88
C GLY A 85 1.86 -5.49 11.59
N ALA A 86 2.13 -4.20 11.82
CA ALA A 86 3.32 -3.75 12.53
C ALA A 86 3.46 -4.33 13.95
N GLN A 87 2.39 -4.91 14.53
CA GLN A 87 2.49 -5.66 15.79
C GLN A 87 3.34 -6.94 15.69
N HIS A 88 3.56 -7.43 14.47
CA HIS A 88 4.43 -8.56 14.16
C HIS A 88 5.82 -8.11 13.68
N GLU A 89 6.09 -6.80 13.67
CA GLU A 89 7.39 -6.21 13.36
C GLU A 89 7.96 -6.71 12.02
N PRO A 90 7.19 -6.54 10.92
CA PRO A 90 7.52 -7.16 9.64
C PRO A 90 8.80 -6.57 9.05
N GLU A 91 9.49 -7.41 8.29
CA GLU A 91 10.57 -7.02 7.39
C GLU A 91 10.18 -7.35 5.95
N ILE A 92 10.33 -6.38 5.04
CA ILE A 92 10.05 -6.54 3.61
C ILE A 92 11.38 -6.49 2.87
N ARG A 93 11.62 -7.52 2.04
CA ARG A 93 12.81 -7.60 1.19
C ARG A 93 12.46 -7.84 -0.26
N LEU A 94 13.30 -7.36 -1.17
CA LEU A 94 13.30 -7.73 -2.58
C LEU A 94 14.68 -8.23 -2.96
N ASN A 95 14.80 -9.47 -3.44
CA ASN A 95 16.10 -10.09 -3.77
C ASN A 95 17.13 -9.92 -2.65
N ASP A 96 16.71 -10.18 -1.41
CA ASP A 96 17.48 -10.02 -0.16
C ASP A 96 17.78 -8.58 0.30
N GLU A 97 17.53 -7.56 -0.52
CA GLU A 97 17.65 -6.15 -0.13
C GLU A 97 16.47 -5.72 0.75
N ILE A 98 16.75 -5.06 1.87
CA ILE A 98 15.71 -4.57 2.79
C ILE A 98 15.03 -3.35 2.18
N LEU A 99 13.73 -3.46 1.91
CA LEU A 99 12.89 -2.33 1.52
C LEU A 99 12.24 -1.66 2.73
N TYR A 100 11.93 -2.44 3.76
CA TYR A 100 11.36 -1.96 5.02
C TYR A 100 11.77 -2.87 6.16
N GLN A 101 12.10 -2.27 7.31
CA GLN A 101 12.28 -2.98 8.56
C GLN A 101 11.57 -2.18 9.66
N TYR A 102 10.75 -2.85 10.46
CA TYR A 102 10.09 -2.19 11.58
C TYR A 102 11.12 -1.74 12.62
N GLU A 103 11.16 -0.44 12.90
CA GLU A 103 11.98 0.14 13.96
C GLU A 103 11.14 0.59 15.17
N ASN A 104 11.64 0.27 16.37
CA ASN A 104 11.04 0.76 17.60
C ASN A 104 11.30 2.26 17.75
N SER A 105 10.23 3.04 17.89
CA SER A 105 10.34 4.48 18.13
C SER A 105 10.64 4.78 19.61
N ALA A 106 11.25 5.94 19.87
CA ALA A 106 11.48 6.44 21.24
C ALA A 106 10.17 6.59 22.06
N PHE A 107 9.02 6.67 21.38
CA PHE A 107 7.69 6.60 21.99
C PHE A 107 7.05 5.25 21.64
N PRO A 108 7.07 4.26 22.55
CA PRO A 108 6.56 2.93 22.25
C PRO A 108 5.07 2.98 21.91
N ARG A 109 4.71 2.40 20.76
CA ARG A 109 3.33 2.30 20.30
C ARG A 109 2.69 1.07 20.91
N ASN A 110 1.47 1.22 21.44
CA ASN A 110 0.70 0.08 21.93
C ASN A 110 0.17 -0.78 20.76
N THR A 111 -0.37 -1.97 21.07
CA THR A 111 -0.89 -2.92 20.07
C THR A 111 -1.96 -2.32 19.15
N GLN A 112 -2.85 -1.47 19.68
CA GLN A 112 -3.90 -0.82 18.87
C GLN A 112 -3.35 0.22 17.89
N MET A 113 -2.24 0.88 18.24
CA MET A 113 -1.55 1.80 17.34
C MET A 113 -0.76 1.01 16.29
N LYS A 114 -0.06 -0.06 16.68
CA LYS A 114 0.71 -0.90 15.76
C LYS A 114 -0.20 -1.54 14.68
N SER A 115 -1.42 -1.96 15.02
CA SER A 115 -2.34 -2.59 14.05
C SER A 115 -2.85 -1.64 12.94
N LYS A 116 -2.74 -0.32 13.14
CA LYS A 116 -3.16 0.69 12.15
C LYS A 116 -2.03 1.14 11.25
N LEU A 117 -0.78 0.86 11.62
CA LEU A 117 0.40 1.34 10.92
C LEU A 117 0.57 0.62 9.57
N ASP A 118 0.79 1.40 8.52
CA ASP A 118 1.28 0.90 7.24
C ASP A 118 2.79 0.67 7.32
N CYS A 119 3.21 -0.48 6.83
CA CYS A 119 4.60 -0.88 6.69
C CYS A 119 4.93 -0.79 5.20
N ASP A 120 5.54 0.33 4.81
CA ASP A 120 5.77 0.71 3.42
C ASP A 120 7.23 0.51 3.02
N GLY A 121 7.48 -0.28 1.98
CA GLY A 121 8.79 -0.45 1.36
C GLY A 121 8.76 -0.01 -0.10
N GLU A 122 9.65 0.89 -0.49
CA GLU A 122 9.77 1.38 -1.87
C GLU A 122 10.60 0.40 -2.70
N ILE A 123 10.10 0.01 -3.88
CA ILE A 123 10.87 -0.78 -4.85
C ILE A 123 11.81 0.18 -5.59
N PRO A 124 13.13 -0.09 -5.68
CA PRO A 124 14.06 0.75 -6.42
C PRO A 124 13.59 1.01 -7.86
N ALA A 125 13.75 2.25 -8.34
CA ALA A 125 13.27 2.67 -9.66
C ALA A 125 13.99 1.97 -10.84
N ASP A 126 15.16 1.39 -10.60
CA ASP A 126 15.95 0.60 -11.53
C ASP A 126 15.79 -0.92 -11.32
N SER A 127 14.86 -1.33 -10.45
CA SER A 127 14.60 -2.73 -10.15
C SER A 127 14.12 -3.50 -11.37
N ARG A 128 14.65 -4.72 -11.53
CA ARG A 128 14.16 -5.70 -12.52
C ARG A 128 13.05 -6.62 -12.00
N GLY A 129 12.57 -6.35 -10.78
CA GLY A 129 11.69 -7.26 -10.05
C GLY A 129 12.44 -8.44 -9.45
N GLY A 130 11.72 -9.52 -9.16
CA GLY A 130 12.25 -10.72 -8.53
C GLY A 130 11.39 -11.20 -7.35
N THR A 131 12.05 -11.77 -6.35
CA THR A 131 11.36 -12.38 -5.20
C THR A 131 11.18 -11.37 -4.08
N LEU A 132 9.94 -11.01 -3.81
CA LEU A 132 9.53 -10.28 -2.61
C LEU A 132 9.43 -11.25 -1.44
N THR A 133 9.94 -10.85 -0.28
CA THR A 133 9.83 -11.62 0.96
C THR A 133 9.27 -10.75 2.07
N VAL A 134 8.29 -11.27 2.82
CA VAL A 134 7.72 -10.62 4.00
C VAL A 134 7.86 -11.56 5.19
N THR A 135 8.54 -11.08 6.23
CA THR A 135 8.97 -11.89 7.39
C THR A 135 8.49 -11.28 8.69
#